data_AF-A0A523VDW4-F1
#
_entry.id   AF-A0A523VDW4-F1
#
_cell.length_a   1.000
_cell.length_b   1.000
_cell.length_c   1.000
_cell.angle_alpha   90.00
_cell.angle_beta   90.00
_cell.angle_gamma   90.00
#
_symmetry.space_group_name_H-M   'P 1'
#
loop_
_entity.id
_entity.type
_entity.pdbx_description
1 polymer ?
#
loop_
_entity_poly.entity_id
_entity_poly.type
_entity_poly.pdbx_seq_one_letter_code
_entity_poly.pdbx_strand_id
1 'polypeptide(L)'
;MSKLVAFAAIQGGYSIVSKAEGKLKRAIDKYGPKQEIGFPNTAYYLPVIYSLMGMKVETLADAEPVMKRCRALLPPHVKKDCHTPYLGPLLDAGIAA
;
A
#
# COMPACT_ATOMS: atom_id res chain seq x y z
N MET A 1 -18.01 11.69 9.82
CA MET A 1 -17.46 10.42 9.30
C MET A 1 -17.83 9.30 10.26
N SER A 2 -18.35 8.16 9.77
CA SER A 2 -18.82 7.05 10.64
C SER A 2 -17.64 6.30 11.25
N LYS A 3 -17.62 6.16 12.57
CA LYS A 3 -16.56 5.45 13.32
C LYS A 3 -16.42 3.99 12.89
N LEU A 4 -17.55 3.30 12.70
CA LEU A 4 -17.55 1.89 12.30
C LEU A 4 -16.99 1.71 10.89
N VAL A 5 -17.33 2.62 9.97
CA VAL A 5 -16.81 2.59 8.60
C VAL A 5 -15.31 2.90 8.59
N ALA A 6 -14.88 3.94 9.31
CA ALA A 6 -13.46 4.28 9.43
C ALA A 6 -12.65 3.12 10.01
N PHE A 7 -13.16 2.48 11.06
CA PHE A 7 -12.54 1.30 11.66
C PHE A 7 -12.39 0.17 10.64
N ALA A 8 -13.49 -0.22 9.97
CA ALA A 8 -13.47 -1.33 9.01
C ALA A 8 -12.50 -1.09 7.85
N ALA A 9 -12.51 0.12 7.29
CA ALA A 9 -11.66 0.46 6.16
C ALA A 9 -10.18 0.56 6.54
N ILE A 10 -9.82 1.13 7.70
CA ILE A 10 -8.44 1.14 8.18
C ILE A 10 -7.93 -0.28 8.41
N GLN A 11 -8.75 -1.17 9.01
CA GLN A 11 -8.40 -2.58 9.16
C GLN A 11 -8.23 -3.27 7.79
N GLY A 12 -9.08 -2.93 6.82
CA GLY A 12 -8.94 -3.36 5.44
C GLY A 12 -7.60 -2.96 4.82
N GLY A 13 -7.18 -1.71 5.00
CA GLY A 13 -5.88 -1.20 4.55
C GLY A 13 -4.71 -2.00 5.13
N TYR A 14 -4.69 -2.23 6.45
CA TYR A 14 -3.69 -3.10 7.08
C TYR A 14 -3.66 -4.52 6.49
N SER A 15 -4.84 -5.10 6.23
CA SER A 15 -4.97 -6.44 5.65
C SER A 15 -4.41 -6.51 4.24
N ILE A 16 -4.71 -5.53 3.38
CA ILE A 16 -4.29 -5.50 1.98
C ILE A 16 -2.78 -5.28 1.89
N VAL A 17 -2.25 -4.28 2.61
CA VAL A 17 -0.80 -4.00 2.64
C VAL A 17 -0.02 -5.24 3.11
N SER A 18 -0.44 -5.88 4.20
CA SER A 18 0.25 -7.08 4.72
C SER A 18 0.20 -8.26 3.74
N LYS A 19 -0.92 -8.43 3.02
CA LYS A 19 -1.03 -9.46 1.96
C LYS A 19 -0.11 -9.16 0.79
N ALA A 20 0.00 -7.89 0.39
CA ALA A 20 0.89 -7.46 -0.68
C ALA A 20 2.36 -7.66 -0.30
N GLU A 21 2.77 -7.28 0.91
CA GLU A 21 4.12 -7.54 1.46
C GLU A 21 4.44 -9.05 1.41
N GLY A 22 3.50 -9.89 1.88
CA GLY A 22 3.68 -11.34 1.87
C GLY A 22 3.72 -11.96 0.46
N LYS A 23 3.09 -11.33 -0.54
CA LYS A 23 3.19 -11.76 -1.94
C LYS A 23 4.52 -11.32 -2.56
N LEU A 24 4.94 -10.08 -2.30
CA LEU A 24 6.21 -9.54 -2.78
C LEU A 24 7.37 -10.36 -2.26
N LYS A 25 7.41 -10.65 -0.95
CA LYS A 25 8.46 -11.50 -0.35
C LYS A 25 8.53 -12.87 -1.01
N ARG A 26 7.39 -13.53 -1.20
CA ARG A 26 7.33 -14.83 -1.90
C ARG A 26 7.79 -14.76 -3.35
N ALA A 27 7.54 -13.65 -4.05
CA ALA A 27 8.02 -13.44 -5.40
C ALA A 27 9.55 -13.24 -5.42
N ILE A 28 10.09 -12.43 -4.51
CA ILE A 28 11.54 -12.21 -4.36
C ILE A 28 12.24 -13.52 -4.02
N ASP A 29 11.72 -14.31 -3.08
CA ASP A 29 12.29 -15.59 -2.68
C ASP A 29 12.32 -16.60 -3.86
N LYS A 30 11.34 -16.52 -4.77
CA LYS A 30 11.19 -17.46 -5.90
C LYS A 30 11.95 -17.04 -7.15
N TYR A 31 11.94 -15.76 -7.50
CA TYR A 31 12.47 -15.25 -8.77
C TYR A 31 13.73 -14.40 -8.60
N GLY A 32 14.07 -14.03 -7.37
CA GLY A 32 15.17 -13.13 -7.06
C GLY A 32 14.81 -11.65 -7.19
N PRO A 33 15.60 -10.76 -6.56
CA PRO A 33 15.30 -9.32 -6.49
C PRO A 33 15.37 -8.60 -7.85
N LYS A 34 16.16 -9.11 -8.80
CA LYS A 34 16.38 -8.51 -10.12
C LYS A 34 15.36 -8.91 -11.18
N GLN A 35 14.37 -9.73 -10.83
CA GLN A 35 13.32 -10.12 -11.76
C GLN A 35 12.53 -8.86 -12.18
N GLU A 36 12.47 -8.64 -13.50
CA GLU A 36 11.69 -7.56 -14.09
C GLU A 36 10.19 -7.79 -13.91
N ILE A 37 9.46 -6.72 -13.60
CA ILE A 37 8.01 -6.68 -13.44
C ILE A 37 7.42 -5.47 -14.15
N GLY A 38 6.21 -5.64 -14.68
CA GLY A 38 5.50 -4.56 -15.36
C GLY A 38 4.21 -5.05 -16.01
N PHE A 39 3.44 -4.11 -16.54
CA PHE A 39 2.29 -4.41 -17.39
C PHE A 39 2.70 -4.39 -18.86
N PRO A 40 2.08 -5.21 -19.72
CA PRO A 40 2.29 -5.11 -21.15
C PRO A 40 1.75 -3.77 -21.69
N ASN A 41 2.36 -3.25 -22.75
CA ASN A 41 1.89 -2.08 -23.49
C ASN A 41 1.72 -0.79 -22.67
N THR A 42 2.60 -0.54 -21.69
CA THR A 42 2.63 0.73 -20.96
C THR A 42 4.06 1.27 -20.80
N ALA A 43 4.21 2.58 -20.93
CA ALA A 43 5.44 3.31 -20.60
C ALA A 43 5.38 3.91 -19.17
N TYR A 44 4.33 3.62 -18.40
CA TYR A 44 4.07 4.21 -17.08
C TYR A 44 4.40 3.25 -15.93
N TYR A 45 5.23 2.24 -16.15
CA TYR A 45 5.64 1.27 -15.11
C TYR A 45 4.42 0.64 -14.43
N LEU A 46 4.29 0.82 -13.10
CA LEU A 46 3.08 0.60 -12.34
C LEU A 46 2.33 1.94 -12.19
N PRO A 47 1.26 2.19 -12.96
CA PRO A 47 0.75 3.54 -13.18
C PRO A 47 0.29 4.26 -11.90
N VAL A 48 -0.35 3.56 -10.97
CA VAL A 48 -0.85 4.15 -9.72
C VAL A 48 0.30 4.53 -8.77
N ILE A 49 1.35 3.70 -8.72
CA ILE A 49 2.54 3.98 -7.90
C ILE A 49 3.32 5.15 -8.51
N TYR A 50 3.49 5.14 -9.84
CA TYR A 50 4.20 6.19 -10.54
C TYR A 50 3.47 7.54 -10.44
N SER A 51 2.14 7.57 -10.55
CA SER A 51 1.37 8.81 -10.46
C SER A 51 1.40 9.44 -9.05
N LEU A 52 1.37 8.62 -8.00
CA LEU A 52 1.32 9.10 -6.61
C LEU A 52 2.69 9.41 -6.03
N MET A 53 3.72 8.63 -6.40
CA MET A 53 5.02 8.67 -5.75
C MET A 53 6.18 9.00 -6.69
N GLY A 54 5.97 9.03 -8.01
CA GLY A 54 7.02 9.23 -9.00
C GLY A 54 8.04 8.10 -9.07
N MET A 55 7.81 6.98 -8.38
CA MET A 55 8.73 5.86 -8.32
C MET A 55 8.56 4.94 -9.53
N LYS A 56 9.67 4.72 -10.24
CA LYS A 56 9.74 3.82 -11.38
C LYS A 56 10.03 2.41 -10.86
N VAL A 57 9.03 1.54 -10.93
CA VAL A 57 9.15 0.15 -10.49
C VAL A 57 9.39 -0.71 -11.72
N GLU A 58 10.61 -1.21 -11.87
CA GLU A 58 11.04 -2.05 -13.00
C GLU A 58 11.36 -3.47 -12.52
N THR A 59 11.84 -3.63 -11.29
CA THR A 59 12.20 -4.92 -10.69
C THR A 59 11.43 -5.20 -9.40
N LEU A 60 11.45 -6.46 -8.95
CA LEU A 60 10.88 -6.84 -7.66
C LEU A 60 11.52 -6.08 -6.48
N ALA A 61 12.81 -5.77 -6.54
CA ALA A 61 13.49 -5.00 -5.50
C ALA A 61 12.95 -3.55 -5.39
N ASP A 62 12.59 -2.94 -6.52
CA ASP A 62 12.06 -1.57 -6.54
C ASP A 62 10.69 -1.45 -5.86
N ALA A 63 9.97 -2.56 -5.68
CA ALA A 63 8.70 -2.59 -4.98
C ALA A 63 8.84 -2.52 -3.44
N GLU A 64 10.00 -2.87 -2.86
CA GLU A 64 10.23 -2.79 -1.41
C GLU A 64 10.07 -1.37 -0.82
N PRO A 65 10.71 -0.31 -1.39
CA PRO A 65 10.51 1.05 -0.89
C PRO A 65 9.06 1.54 -1.04
N VAL A 66 8.33 1.06 -2.05
CA VAL A 66 6.89 1.34 -2.22
C VAL A 66 6.10 0.75 -1.06
N MET A 67 6.33 -0.52 -0.72
CA MET A 67 5.66 -1.16 0.42
C MET A 67 5.95 -0.46 1.74
N LYS A 68 7.21 -0.02 1.94
CA LYS A 68 7.58 0.79 3.12
C LYS A 68 6.79 2.10 3.18
N ARG A 69 6.55 2.75 2.04
CA ARG A 69 5.73 3.97 1.97
C ARG A 69 4.26 3.69 2.27
N CYS A 70 3.68 2.62 1.71
CA CYS A 70 2.32 2.20 2.04
C CYS A 70 2.17 1.93 3.54
N ARG A 71 3.15 1.26 4.16
CA ARG A 71 3.14 1.02 5.62
C ARG A 71 3.16 2.32 6.43
N ALA A 72 3.89 3.34 5.97
CA ALA A 72 3.96 4.64 6.63
C ALA A 72 2.67 5.46 6.49
N LEU A 73 1.85 5.21 5.46
CA LEU A 73 0.55 5.85 5.26
C LEU A 73 -0.56 5.23 6.11
N LEU A 74 -0.38 4.00 6.61
CA LEU A 74 -1.39 3.36 7.46
C LEU A 74 -1.48 4.09 8.81
N PRO A 75 -2.65 4.67 9.15
CA PRO A 75 -2.83 5.39 10.40
C PRO A 75 -2.93 4.41 11.57
N PRO A 76 -2.71 4.87 12.82
CA PRO A 76 -2.98 4.07 13.99
C PRO A 76 -4.45 3.61 14.03
N HIS A 77 -4.70 2.45 14.65
CA HIS A 77 -6.05 1.92 14.81
C HIS A 77 -6.98 2.92 15.53
N VAL A 78 -8.25 2.92 15.11
CA VAL A 78 -9.27 3.82 15.65
C VAL A 78 -9.45 3.55 17.15
N LYS A 79 -9.31 4.60 17.96
CA LYS A 79 -9.51 4.53 19.42
C LYS A 79 -10.97 4.25 19.78
N LYS A 80 -11.17 3.49 20.86
CA LYS A 80 -12.51 3.20 21.39
C LYS A 80 -13.16 4.47 21.96
N ASP A 81 -12.41 5.27 22.70
CA ASP A 81 -12.90 6.48 23.34
C ASP A 81 -12.33 7.74 22.65
N CYS A 82 -13.10 8.83 22.64
CA CYS A 82 -12.74 10.11 22.03
C CYS A 82 -12.31 10.02 20.55
N HIS A 83 -13.10 9.33 19.71
CA HIS A 83 -12.87 9.26 18.27
C HIS A 83 -13.04 10.64 17.62
N THR A 84 -11.98 11.14 17.00
CA THR A 84 -12.05 12.32 16.13
C THR A 84 -12.57 11.91 14.75
N PRO A 85 -13.75 12.38 14.30
CA PRO A 85 -14.35 11.99 13.03
C PRO A 85 -13.69 12.72 11.85
N TYR A 86 -12.37 12.61 11.75
CA TYR A 86 -11.54 13.23 10.71
C TYR A 86 -11.30 12.25 9.57
N LEU A 87 -11.46 12.73 8.33
CA LEU A 87 -11.44 11.90 7.12
C LEU A 87 -10.02 11.54 6.66
N GLY A 88 -9.01 12.37 6.95
CA GLY A 88 -7.63 12.20 6.45
C GLY A 88 -7.05 10.79 6.65
N PRO A 89 -6.99 10.27 7.88
CA PRO A 89 -6.48 8.93 8.16
C PRO A 89 -7.17 7.81 7.37
N LEU A 90 -8.48 7.94 7.14
CA LEU A 90 -9.19 6.98 6.30
C LEU A 90 -8.69 7.05 4.85
N LEU A 91 -8.53 8.25 4.30
CA LEU A 91 -8.04 8.42 2.93
C LEU A 91 -6.61 7.91 2.78
N ASP A 92 -5.74 8.17 3.76
CA ASP A 92 -4.37 7.66 3.75
C ASP A 92 -4.34 6.13 3.76
N ALA A 93 -5.19 5.49 4.58
CA ALA A 93 -5.35 4.03 4.58
C ALA A 93 -5.88 3.49 3.25
N GLY A 94 -6.76 4.25 2.59
CA GLY A 94 -7.30 3.91 1.26
C GLY A 94 -6.27 4.04 0.14
N ILE A 95 -5.40 5.06 0.19
CA ILE A 95 -4.30 5.23 -0.76
C ILE A 95 -3.23 4.13 -0.59
N ALA A 96 -3.02 3.68 0.65
CA ALA A 96 -2.05 2.63 0.95
C ALA A 96 -2.47 1.23 0.46
N ALA A 97 -3.77 0.99 0.30
CA ALA A 97 -4.37 -0.29 -0.06
C ALA A 97 -4.34 -0.54 -1.57
#